data_AF-A0A2J7PMG4-F1
#
_entry.id   AF-A0A2J7PMG4-F1
#
_cell.length_a   1.000
_cell.length_b   1.000
_cell.length_c   1.000
_cell.angle_alpha   90.00
_cell.angle_beta   90.00
_cell.angle_gamma   90.00
#
_symmetry.space_group_name_H-M   'P 1'
#
loop_
_entity.id
_entity.type
_entity.pdbx_description
1 polymer ?
#
loop_
_entity_poly.entity_id
_entity_poly.type
_entity_poly.pdbx_seq_one_letter_code
_entity_poly.pdbx_strand_id
1 'polypeptide(L)'
;MAFRFTESELMNEPLHTSRDKCVYYNKTTNKIFTSAYEGIPENLLLNFLGWMIFMILFAVLRKRAWNYGRIALVQKTEEKWTQLFYGTMDEVVGASEVESITSLDSSIHIDKGYCSWLTAIFKIKDENILMKCGPDAVQYLSFQRHIIVYMLIMMIISLTVVLPINFQGDLEGDERTFGHTTLSNLDPSSSYLWTHVTLAILYLPLGIIIMRRFSVTIKFDERDTSVSRTLMITHIPSKDCDSANLHRHFREAYPEMEIQDIQLAYNISRVSVLDKEREKVYQAKLYCESYVKNTGMRLDMRPYACGNICGVCDVFGCPTVDAIEYYTEEEARLRNQVDQERASALKKPLGIAFITLTSVEAASKIYEDHKPSYKCSNNPPTSSVSCHLKPHNWHVQFAPSPKDIYWENLSVSSNYWYIKAVLVNCFLFLVLFFLTTPAIVVNFLDTMTVENELEKMVSKVNALIFMRPNSSLRLYTNGPK
;
A
#
# COMPACT_ATOMS: atom_id res chain seq x y z
N MET A 1 60.99 24.73 39.49
CA MET A 1 61.69 24.60 40.78
C MET A 1 61.26 23.28 41.38
N ALA A 2 62.20 22.35 41.55
CA ALA A 2 61.98 20.99 42.07
C ALA A 2 61.70 20.98 43.59
N PHE A 3 61.50 19.76 44.13
CA PHE A 3 61.45 19.28 45.54
C PHE A 3 60.08 18.67 45.87
N ARG A 4 59.82 17.34 45.88
CA ARG A 4 60.39 16.14 46.56
C ARG A 4 60.15 16.06 48.09
N PHE A 5 59.70 14.87 48.51
CA PHE A 5 59.66 14.24 49.86
C PHE A 5 58.46 14.62 50.76
N THR A 6 57.86 13.75 51.59
CA THR A 6 58.31 12.55 52.33
C THR A 6 57.15 11.60 52.70
N GLU A 7 57.41 10.29 52.76
CA GLU A 7 56.71 9.31 53.60
C GLU A 7 57.23 9.40 55.05
N SER A 8 56.33 9.35 56.05
CA SER A 8 56.62 8.74 57.36
C SER A 8 55.33 8.57 58.21
N GLU A 9 55.05 7.30 58.53
CA GLU A 9 54.55 6.76 59.81
C GLU A 9 53.24 7.28 60.43
N LEU A 10 52.24 6.39 60.55
CA LEU A 10 51.68 6.04 61.87
C LEU A 10 50.87 4.72 61.87
N MET A 11 51.45 3.73 62.55
CA MET A 11 50.89 2.65 63.40
C MET A 11 49.52 1.98 63.15
N ASN A 12 49.60 0.63 63.20
CA ASN A 12 48.55 -0.35 63.47
C ASN A 12 47.67 -0.02 64.70
N GLU A 13 46.35 -0.21 64.56
CA GLU A 13 45.57 -1.05 65.48
C GLU A 13 44.29 -1.58 64.78
N PRO A 14 43.81 -2.79 65.12
CA PRO A 14 42.76 -3.48 64.38
C PRO A 14 41.38 -3.19 64.99
N LEU A 15 40.46 -2.60 64.23
CA LEU A 15 39.06 -2.52 64.66
C LEU A 15 38.23 -3.61 63.97
N HIS A 16 38.00 -4.67 64.74
CA HIS A 16 36.90 -5.61 64.55
C HIS A 16 35.58 -4.83 64.35
N THR A 17 35.01 -4.86 63.16
CA THR A 17 33.60 -4.49 62.96
C THR A 17 32.80 -5.74 62.65
N SER A 18 31.93 -6.05 63.62
CA SER A 18 30.94 -7.12 63.61
C SER A 18 30.20 -7.21 62.28
N ARG A 19 30.05 -8.45 61.79
CA ARG A 19 28.90 -8.82 60.96
C ARG A 19 27.65 -8.44 61.75
N ASP A 20 26.79 -7.63 61.15
CA ASP A 20 25.34 -7.85 61.06
C ASP A 20 24.59 -6.53 60.86
N LYS A 21 24.13 -6.36 59.61
CA LYS A 21 22.79 -5.94 59.16
C LYS A 21 22.91 -5.07 57.91
N CYS A 22 23.22 -5.71 56.79
CA CYS A 22 22.78 -5.19 55.50
C CYS A 22 21.25 -5.18 55.51
N VAL A 23 20.64 -4.01 55.55
CA VAL A 23 19.20 -3.85 55.30
C VAL A 23 18.99 -4.19 53.84
N TYR A 24 18.58 -5.44 53.58
CA TYR A 24 18.00 -5.83 52.29
C TYR A 24 16.72 -5.02 52.10
N TYR A 25 16.81 -3.92 51.37
CA TYR A 25 15.63 -3.35 50.74
C TYR A 25 15.20 -4.31 49.64
N ASN A 26 14.31 -5.24 49.99
CA ASN A 26 13.63 -6.08 49.02
C ASN A 26 12.66 -5.19 48.25
N LYS A 27 13.15 -4.58 47.18
CA LYS A 27 12.32 -3.89 46.19
C LYS A 27 11.62 -5.00 45.39
N THR A 28 10.54 -5.55 45.94
CA THR A 28 9.52 -6.22 45.13
C THR A 28 8.77 -5.16 44.32
N THR A 29 9.49 -4.50 43.41
CA THR A 29 8.85 -4.12 42.16
C THR A 29 8.50 -5.44 41.50
N ASN A 30 7.23 -5.83 41.58
CA ASN A 30 6.64 -6.74 40.62
C ASN A 30 6.80 -6.09 39.25
N LYS A 31 7.99 -6.18 38.66
CA LYS A 31 8.22 -5.88 37.26
C LYS A 31 7.47 -6.99 36.53
N ILE A 32 6.26 -6.67 36.08
CA ILE A 32 5.45 -7.53 35.21
C ILE A 32 6.21 -7.81 33.89
N PHE A 33 7.20 -6.98 33.56
CA PHE A 33 8.04 -7.08 32.38
C PHE A 33 9.48 -7.43 32.78
N THR A 34 9.95 -8.58 32.31
CA THR A 34 11.35 -8.97 32.45
C THR A 34 12.17 -8.17 31.43
N SER A 35 13.31 -7.58 31.79
CA SER A 35 14.17 -6.91 30.80
C SER A 35 14.98 -7.92 29.96
N ALA A 36 14.48 -9.15 29.81
CA ALA A 36 15.16 -10.19 29.06
C ALA A 36 15.00 -9.94 27.56
N TYR A 37 16.07 -10.15 26.80
CA TYR A 37 16.13 -9.96 25.35
C TYR A 37 15.58 -8.59 24.92
N GLU A 38 15.90 -7.52 25.67
CA GLU A 38 15.54 -6.14 25.33
C GLU A 38 14.02 -5.91 25.15
N GLY A 39 13.18 -6.73 25.79
CA GLY A 39 11.72 -6.58 25.73
C GLY A 39 11.07 -7.21 24.49
N ILE A 40 11.80 -8.01 23.70
CA ILE A 40 11.26 -8.74 22.55
C ILE A 40 10.07 -9.64 22.94
N PRO A 41 10.13 -10.47 23.99
CA PRO A 41 9.00 -11.32 24.39
C PRO A 41 7.75 -10.52 24.76
N GLU A 42 7.93 -9.40 25.46
CA GLU A 42 6.87 -8.49 25.88
C GLU A 42 6.20 -7.82 24.67
N ASN A 43 7.00 -7.35 23.71
CA ASN A 43 6.50 -6.76 22.48
C ASN A 43 5.77 -7.82 21.62
N LEU A 44 6.30 -9.03 21.53
CA LEU A 44 5.65 -10.13 20.81
C LEU A 44 4.30 -10.48 21.45
N LEU A 45 4.23 -10.53 22.78
CA LEU A 45 2.99 -10.77 23.52
C LEU A 45 1.96 -9.66 23.26
N LEU A 46 2.37 -8.40 23.33
CA LEU A 46 1.48 -7.26 23.07
C LEU A 46 0.97 -7.26 21.64
N ASN A 47 1.84 -7.50 20.65
CA ASN A 47 1.46 -7.63 19.25
C ASN A 47 0.51 -8.80 19.02
N PHE A 48 0.75 -9.95 19.66
CA PHE A 48 -0.13 -11.11 19.59
C PHE A 48 -1.52 -10.80 20.19
N LEU A 49 -1.58 -10.14 21.35
CA LEU A 49 -2.83 -9.71 21.97
C LEU A 49 -3.58 -8.72 21.07
N GLY A 50 -2.88 -7.73 20.50
CA GLY A 50 -3.45 -6.78 19.54
C GLY A 50 -3.99 -7.48 18.30
N TRP A 51 -3.22 -8.40 17.73
CA TRP A 51 -3.65 -9.25 16.61
C TRP A 51 -4.90 -10.07 16.95
N MET A 52 -4.95 -10.69 18.13
CA MET A 52 -6.12 -11.42 18.60
C MET A 52 -7.36 -10.52 18.72
N ILE A 53 -7.21 -9.30 19.25
CA ILE A 53 -8.31 -8.31 19.31
C ILE A 53 -8.79 -7.98 17.90
N PHE A 54 -7.89 -7.71 16.96
CA PHE A 54 -8.25 -7.43 15.57
C PHE A 54 -8.93 -8.62 14.89
N MET A 55 -8.49 -9.85 15.15
CA MET A 55 -9.12 -11.06 14.62
C MET A 55 -10.52 -11.27 15.18
N ILE A 56 -10.74 -11.02 16.47
CA ILE A 56 -12.07 -11.08 17.10
C ILE A 56 -12.96 -9.98 16.52
N LEU A 57 -12.46 -8.74 16.43
CA LEU A 57 -13.18 -7.62 15.85
C LEU A 57 -13.58 -7.94 14.41
N PHE A 58 -12.65 -8.46 13.60
CA PHE A 58 -12.91 -8.91 12.24
C PHE A 58 -13.97 -10.00 12.20
N ALA A 59 -13.91 -11.02 13.05
CA ALA A 59 -14.91 -12.09 13.07
C ALA A 59 -16.32 -11.58 13.45
N VAL A 60 -16.40 -10.64 14.42
CA VAL A 60 -17.66 -10.02 14.84
C VAL A 60 -18.21 -9.12 13.73
N LEU A 61 -17.39 -8.22 13.18
CA LEU A 61 -17.76 -7.35 12.06
C LEU A 61 -18.15 -8.18 10.85
N ARG A 62 -17.38 -9.20 10.50
CA ARG A 62 -17.69 -10.11 9.40
C ARG A 62 -19.06 -10.74 9.61
N LYS A 63 -19.41 -11.24 10.81
CA LYS A 63 -20.74 -11.84 11.05
C LYS A 63 -21.88 -10.81 11.04
N ARG A 64 -21.67 -9.65 11.66
CA ARG A 64 -22.67 -8.56 11.75
C ARG A 64 -22.88 -7.89 10.39
N ALA A 65 -21.81 -7.75 9.61
CA ALA A 65 -21.76 -7.04 8.35
C ALA A 65 -21.65 -7.97 7.12
N TRP A 66 -21.72 -9.30 7.25
CA TRP A 66 -21.53 -10.25 6.13
C TRP A 66 -22.50 -9.97 4.98
N ASN A 67 -23.74 -9.61 5.33
CA ASN A 67 -24.74 -9.23 4.35
C ASN A 67 -24.31 -7.98 3.57
N TYR A 68 -23.69 -7.00 4.23
CA TYR A 68 -23.16 -5.79 3.60
C TYR A 68 -21.86 -6.03 2.84
N GLY A 69 -20.97 -6.91 3.33
CA GLY A 69 -19.70 -7.25 2.70
C GLY A 69 -19.86 -8.05 1.41
N ARG A 70 -20.88 -8.93 1.31
CA ARG A 70 -21.24 -9.63 0.07
C ARG A 70 -21.78 -8.65 -0.99
N ILE A 71 -22.63 -7.71 -0.58
CA ILE A 71 -23.18 -6.67 -1.46
C ILE A 71 -22.05 -5.74 -1.95
N ALA A 72 -21.12 -5.35 -1.07
CA ALA A 72 -19.96 -4.53 -1.41
C ALA A 72 -18.96 -5.23 -2.35
N LEU A 73 -18.83 -6.56 -2.28
CA LEU A 73 -17.97 -7.34 -3.19
C LEU A 73 -18.58 -7.50 -4.59
N VAL A 74 -19.91 -7.58 -4.69
CA VAL A 74 -20.64 -7.59 -5.97
C VAL A 74 -20.65 -6.18 -6.60
N GLN A 75 -20.68 -5.13 -5.78
CA GLN A 75 -20.61 -3.72 -6.21
C GLN A 75 -19.19 -3.23 -6.56
N LYS A 76 -18.13 -4.03 -6.37
CA LYS A 76 -16.75 -3.59 -6.70
C LYS A 76 -16.55 -3.23 -8.18
N THR A 77 -17.49 -3.63 -9.04
CA THR A 77 -17.51 -3.30 -10.47
C THR A 77 -17.99 -1.86 -10.75
N GLU A 78 -18.63 -1.18 -9.80
CA GLU A 78 -19.04 0.21 -9.95
C GLU A 78 -18.80 1.00 -8.65
N GLU A 79 -17.94 2.02 -8.73
CA GLU A 79 -17.59 2.91 -7.62
C GLU A 79 -18.80 3.58 -6.94
N LYS A 80 -19.45 2.90 -5.99
CA LYS A 80 -20.64 3.42 -5.28
C LYS A 80 -20.58 3.18 -3.77
N TRP A 81 -19.55 3.75 -3.13
CA TRP A 81 -19.48 3.83 -1.66
C TRP A 81 -20.68 4.56 -1.04
N THR A 82 -21.39 5.40 -1.78
CA THR A 82 -22.58 6.14 -1.35
C THR A 82 -23.85 5.30 -1.26
N GLN A 83 -23.99 4.25 -2.09
CA GLN A 83 -25.16 3.37 -2.06
C GLN A 83 -25.20 2.45 -0.83
N LEU A 84 -24.04 2.21 -0.21
CA LEU A 84 -23.91 1.42 1.01
C LEU A 84 -24.53 2.12 2.24
N PHE A 85 -24.65 3.44 2.21
CA PHE A 85 -25.20 4.23 3.31
C PHE A 85 -26.68 4.62 3.10
N TYR A 86 -27.17 4.57 1.85
CA TYR A 86 -28.39 5.28 1.48
C TYR A 86 -29.37 4.55 0.53
N GLY A 87 -29.06 3.32 0.07
CA GLY A 87 -29.97 2.56 -0.80
C GLY A 87 -31.04 1.76 -0.04
N THR A 88 -32.32 2.03 -0.32
CA THR A 88 -33.44 1.18 0.13
C THR A 88 -33.47 -0.14 -0.63
N MET A 89 -33.69 -1.25 0.10
CA MET A 89 -33.55 -2.64 -0.39
C MET A 89 -34.48 -3.05 -1.56
N ASP A 90 -35.40 -2.19 -1.99
CA ASP A 90 -36.40 -2.50 -3.04
C ASP A 90 -35.84 -2.41 -4.47
N GLU A 91 -34.75 -1.68 -4.72
CA GLU A 91 -34.16 -1.56 -6.08
C GLU A 91 -33.30 -2.76 -6.49
N VAL A 92 -33.03 -3.67 -5.55
CA VAL A 92 -32.17 -4.85 -5.77
C VAL A 92 -32.86 -5.91 -6.64
N VAL A 93 -34.19 -5.87 -6.79
CA VAL A 93 -34.96 -6.90 -7.51
C VAL A 93 -34.98 -6.68 -9.02
N GLY A 94 -34.78 -5.46 -9.51
CA GLY A 94 -34.88 -5.12 -10.94
C GLY A 94 -33.63 -5.43 -11.77
N ALA A 95 -32.48 -5.64 -11.14
CA ALA A 95 -31.21 -5.92 -11.83
C ALA A 95 -30.88 -7.43 -11.92
N SER A 96 -31.85 -8.30 -11.59
CA SER A 96 -31.66 -9.75 -11.50
C SER A 96 -31.65 -10.48 -12.87
N GLU A 97 -31.85 -9.80 -13.99
CA GLU A 97 -31.97 -10.47 -15.30
C GLU A 97 -30.64 -10.72 -16.05
N VAL A 98 -29.48 -10.31 -15.51
CA VAL A 98 -28.17 -10.66 -16.07
C VAL A 98 -27.52 -11.79 -15.24
N GLU A 99 -28.30 -12.86 -15.07
CA GLU A 99 -27.93 -14.12 -14.42
C GLU A 99 -27.17 -15.04 -15.39
N SER A 100 -25.89 -15.30 -15.13
CA SER A 100 -25.24 -16.56 -15.56
C SER A 100 -23.95 -16.86 -14.80
N ILE A 101 -23.32 -15.88 -14.16
CA ILE A 101 -22.07 -16.08 -13.39
C ILE A 101 -22.34 -16.12 -11.85
N THR A 102 -23.48 -15.60 -11.41
CA THR A 102 -23.92 -15.56 -10.01
C THR A 102 -24.40 -16.92 -9.47
N SER A 103 -24.74 -17.88 -10.34
CA SER A 103 -25.24 -19.20 -9.93
C SER A 103 -24.18 -20.11 -9.31
N LEU A 104 -22.89 -19.76 -9.41
CA LEU A 104 -21.82 -20.47 -8.68
C LEU A 104 -21.67 -19.98 -7.23
N ASP A 105 -22.05 -18.74 -6.93
CA ASP A 105 -21.92 -18.11 -5.61
C ASP A 105 -23.01 -18.59 -4.63
N SER A 106 -24.11 -19.17 -5.14
CA SER A 106 -25.16 -19.79 -4.32
C SER A 106 -24.77 -21.16 -3.74
N SER A 107 -23.68 -21.77 -4.22
CA SER A 107 -23.25 -23.12 -3.81
C SER A 107 -22.14 -23.15 -2.75
N ILE A 108 -21.53 -22.00 -2.42
CA ILE A 108 -20.57 -21.93 -1.31
C ILE A 108 -21.38 -21.84 -0.01
N HIS A 109 -21.52 -23.00 0.64
CA HIS A 109 -22.11 -23.19 1.96
C HIS A 109 -22.10 -21.93 2.84
N ILE A 110 -23.29 -21.51 3.27
CA ILE A 110 -23.50 -20.43 4.24
C ILE A 110 -22.61 -20.70 5.46
N ASP A 111 -21.55 -19.91 5.56
CA ASP A 111 -20.53 -20.07 6.57
C ASP A 111 -21.07 -19.54 7.92
N LYS A 112 -21.69 -20.42 8.71
CA LYS A 112 -22.40 -20.04 9.96
C LYS A 112 -21.46 -19.77 11.15
N GLY A 113 -20.18 -20.14 11.07
CA GLY A 113 -19.21 -20.05 12.17
C GLY A 113 -18.35 -18.78 12.16
N TYR A 114 -18.01 -18.22 13.33
CA TYR A 114 -17.16 -17.03 13.48
C TYR A 114 -15.75 -17.19 12.86
N CYS A 115 -15.21 -18.42 12.81
CA CYS A 115 -13.86 -18.72 12.32
C CYS A 115 -13.82 -19.68 11.13
N SER A 116 -14.98 -20.00 10.53
CA SER A 116 -15.02 -21.01 9.46
C SER A 116 -14.28 -20.54 8.19
N TRP A 117 -14.27 -19.22 7.96
CA TRP A 117 -13.47 -18.56 6.92
C TRP A 117 -11.97 -18.89 6.99
N LEU A 118 -11.42 -19.11 8.19
CA LEU A 118 -10.02 -19.43 8.37
C LEU A 118 -9.72 -20.82 7.79
N THR A 119 -10.61 -21.78 8.02
CA THR A 119 -10.48 -23.13 7.44
C THR A 119 -10.71 -23.13 5.94
N ALA A 120 -11.56 -22.22 5.44
CA ALA A 120 -11.80 -22.06 4.01
C ALA A 120 -10.55 -21.61 3.26
N ILE A 121 -9.73 -20.71 3.83
CA ILE A 121 -8.47 -20.24 3.22
C ILE A 121 -7.55 -21.42 2.86
N PHE A 122 -7.43 -22.40 3.76
CA PHE A 122 -6.56 -23.57 3.52
C PHE A 122 -7.19 -24.62 2.60
N LYS A 123 -8.49 -24.55 2.32
CA LYS A 123 -9.21 -25.49 1.43
C LYS A 123 -9.33 -25.01 -0.01
N ILE A 124 -9.16 -23.72 -0.27
CA ILE A 124 -9.28 -23.16 -1.62
C ILE A 124 -8.09 -23.62 -2.47
N LYS A 125 -8.40 -24.15 -3.66
CA LYS A 125 -7.41 -24.59 -4.67
C LYS A 125 -7.09 -23.46 -5.64
N ASP A 126 -5.88 -23.50 -6.23
CA ASP A 126 -5.42 -22.53 -7.23
C ASP A 126 -6.36 -22.45 -8.45
N GLU A 127 -6.98 -23.56 -8.87
CA GLU A 127 -7.98 -23.59 -9.97
C GLU A 127 -9.20 -22.71 -9.69
N ASN A 128 -9.71 -22.76 -8.45
CA ASN A 128 -10.85 -21.95 -8.03
C ASN A 128 -10.48 -20.45 -8.01
N ILE A 129 -9.24 -20.14 -7.63
CA ILE A 129 -8.73 -18.76 -7.63
C ILE A 129 -8.53 -18.27 -9.06
N LEU A 130 -8.00 -19.10 -9.95
CA LEU A 130 -7.83 -18.77 -11.37
C LEU A 130 -9.16 -18.41 -12.01
N MET A 131 -10.21 -19.22 -11.79
CA MET A 131 -11.53 -18.98 -12.36
C MET A 131 -12.21 -17.72 -11.82
N LYS A 132 -12.01 -17.39 -10.53
CA LYS A 132 -12.72 -16.28 -9.88
C LYS A 132 -11.96 -14.95 -9.90
N CYS A 133 -10.64 -14.99 -9.74
CA CYS A 133 -9.79 -13.81 -9.55
C CYS A 133 -8.81 -13.58 -10.71
N GLY A 134 -8.69 -14.53 -11.65
CA GLY A 134 -7.79 -14.44 -12.79
C GLY A 134 -6.36 -14.93 -12.51
N PRO A 135 -5.50 -14.93 -13.55
CA PRO A 135 -4.16 -15.49 -13.49
C PRO A 135 -3.21 -14.71 -12.56
N ASP A 136 -3.31 -13.38 -12.53
CA ASP A 136 -2.44 -12.52 -11.73
C ASP A 136 -2.53 -12.81 -10.22
N ALA A 137 -3.74 -13.09 -9.73
CA ALA A 137 -3.97 -13.45 -8.34
C ALA A 137 -3.28 -14.77 -7.97
N VAL A 138 -3.34 -15.76 -8.86
CA VAL A 138 -2.67 -17.07 -8.66
C VAL A 138 -1.16 -16.89 -8.67
N GLN A 139 -0.63 -16.07 -9.60
CA GLN A 139 0.80 -15.78 -9.68
C GLN A 139 1.31 -15.09 -8.41
N TYR A 140 0.59 -14.08 -7.93
CA TYR A 140 0.93 -13.37 -6.68
C TYR A 140 0.94 -14.31 -5.47
N LEU A 141 -0.08 -15.15 -5.31
CA LEU A 141 -0.14 -16.11 -4.20
C LEU A 141 0.94 -17.19 -4.32
N SER A 142 1.23 -17.64 -5.53
CA SER A 142 2.33 -18.56 -5.80
C SER A 142 3.68 -17.95 -5.42
N PHE A 143 3.93 -16.69 -5.77
CA PHE A 143 5.13 -15.95 -5.37
C PHE A 143 5.28 -15.90 -3.84
N GLN A 144 4.21 -15.52 -3.14
CA GLN A 144 4.22 -15.45 -1.68
C GLN A 144 4.54 -16.80 -1.03
N ARG A 145 4.01 -17.91 -1.56
CA ARG A 145 4.32 -19.27 -1.06
C ARG A 145 5.80 -19.61 -1.23
N HIS A 146 6.42 -19.24 -2.34
CA HIS A 146 7.86 -19.46 -2.55
C HIS A 146 8.72 -18.62 -1.60
N ILE A 147 8.33 -17.38 -1.30
CA ILE A 147 8.99 -16.57 -0.27
C ILE A 147 8.87 -17.23 1.10
N ILE A 148 7.67 -17.71 1.48
CA ILE A 148 7.48 -18.38 2.77
C ILE A 148 8.36 -19.62 2.88
N VAL A 149 8.43 -20.44 1.82
CA VAL A 149 9.31 -21.63 1.79
C VAL A 149 10.79 -21.23 1.91
N TYR A 150 11.23 -20.20 1.19
CA TYR A 150 12.59 -19.69 1.30
C TYR A 150 12.91 -19.22 2.72
N MET A 151 12.06 -18.36 3.30
CA MET A 151 12.23 -17.85 4.66
C MET A 151 12.21 -18.98 5.70
N LEU A 152 11.41 -20.02 5.50
CA LEU A 152 11.35 -21.17 6.39
C LEU A 152 12.65 -21.99 6.35
N ILE A 153 13.23 -22.22 5.17
CA ILE A 153 14.55 -22.89 5.04
C ILE A 153 15.64 -22.07 5.73
N MET A 154 15.67 -20.76 5.47
CA MET A 154 16.60 -19.82 6.08
C MET A 154 16.49 -19.83 7.61
N MET A 155 15.26 -19.80 8.13
CA MET A 155 14.96 -19.85 9.56
C MET A 155 15.46 -21.15 10.19
N ILE A 156 15.19 -22.31 9.58
CA ILE A 156 15.65 -23.60 10.12
C ILE A 156 17.18 -23.64 10.19
N ILE A 157 17.88 -23.27 9.13
CA ILE A 157 19.36 -23.24 9.11
C ILE A 157 19.90 -22.23 10.14
N SER A 158 19.28 -21.05 10.25
CA SER A 158 19.70 -20.03 11.21
C SER A 158 19.52 -20.50 12.67
N LEU A 159 18.41 -21.16 12.98
CA LEU A 159 18.15 -21.68 14.33
C LEU A 159 19.04 -22.89 14.68
N THR A 160 19.42 -23.70 13.70
CA THR A 160 20.19 -24.94 13.93
C THR A 160 21.69 -24.76 13.84
N VAL A 161 22.17 -23.78 13.08
CA VAL A 161 23.61 -23.55 12.85
C VAL A 161 24.05 -22.21 13.39
N VAL A 162 23.43 -21.11 12.96
CA VAL A 162 23.87 -19.74 13.31
C VAL A 162 23.67 -19.46 14.79
N LEU A 163 22.50 -19.80 15.33
CA LEU A 163 22.15 -19.51 16.71
C LEU A 163 23.09 -20.24 17.70
N PRO A 164 23.33 -21.57 17.61
CA PRO A 164 24.29 -22.23 18.50
C PRO A 164 25.71 -21.70 18.38
N ILE A 165 26.16 -21.30 17.18
CA ILE A 165 27.49 -20.71 16.99
C ILE A 165 27.57 -19.36 17.71
N ASN A 166 26.55 -18.49 17.58
CA ASN A 166 26.53 -17.21 18.27
C ASN A 166 26.56 -17.38 19.80
N PHE A 167 25.90 -18.40 20.34
CA PHE A 167 25.92 -18.73 21.77
C PHE A 167 27.27 -19.27 22.29
N GLN A 168 28.23 -19.61 21.42
CA GLN A 168 29.58 -20.01 21.85
C GLN A 168 30.47 -18.80 22.24
N GLY A 169 30.08 -17.60 21.82
CA GLY A 169 30.78 -16.38 22.17
C GLY A 169 30.56 -15.96 23.63
N ASP A 170 31.46 -15.12 24.14
CA ASP A 170 31.49 -14.62 25.52
C ASP A 170 31.62 -13.08 25.59
N LEU A 171 31.49 -12.38 24.47
CA LEU A 171 31.71 -10.93 24.39
C LEU A 171 30.51 -10.07 24.82
N GLU A 172 29.28 -10.56 24.64
CA GLU A 172 28.06 -9.91 25.08
C GLU A 172 27.63 -10.47 26.45
N GLY A 173 26.94 -9.65 27.26
CA GLY A 173 26.69 -9.90 28.71
C GLY A 173 25.85 -11.14 29.08
N ASP A 174 25.11 -11.08 30.20
CA ASP A 174 24.35 -12.24 30.74
C ASP A 174 23.52 -12.99 29.67
N GLU A 175 23.33 -14.32 29.82
CA GLU A 175 22.60 -15.24 28.91
C GLU A 175 21.22 -14.78 28.43
N ARG A 176 20.65 -13.76 29.09
CA ARG A 176 19.34 -13.16 28.79
C ARG A 176 19.43 -11.88 27.97
N THR A 177 20.60 -11.49 27.49
CA THR A 177 20.80 -10.33 26.61
C THR A 177 20.61 -10.74 25.15
N PHE A 178 19.98 -9.88 24.35
CA PHE A 178 19.72 -10.19 22.94
C PHE A 178 21.03 -10.28 22.14
N GLY A 179 22.02 -9.42 22.45
CA GLY A 179 23.35 -9.44 21.83
C GLY A 179 24.01 -10.83 21.79
N HIS A 180 23.79 -11.65 22.83
CA HIS A 180 24.31 -13.02 22.94
C HIS A 180 23.81 -13.98 21.84
N THR A 181 22.70 -13.64 21.16
CA THR A 181 22.15 -14.43 20.04
C THR A 181 22.66 -13.98 18.68
N THR A 182 23.49 -12.93 18.62
CA THR A 182 23.90 -12.26 17.38
C THR A 182 25.39 -12.44 17.09
N LEU A 183 25.84 -11.90 15.95
CA LEU A 183 27.24 -11.91 15.55
C LEU A 183 28.15 -11.17 16.53
N SER A 184 27.65 -10.17 17.27
CA SER A 184 28.48 -9.34 18.16
C SER A 184 29.04 -10.11 19.35
N ASN A 185 28.45 -11.26 19.70
CA ASN A 185 28.94 -12.10 20.79
C ASN A 185 30.22 -12.87 20.44
N LEU A 186 30.55 -13.00 19.15
CA LEU A 186 31.70 -13.77 18.68
C LEU A 186 32.97 -12.92 18.62
N ASP A 187 34.10 -13.50 19.05
CA ASP A 187 35.41 -12.85 18.96
C ASP A 187 35.77 -12.50 17.50
N PRO A 188 36.20 -11.26 17.20
CA PRO A 188 36.58 -10.81 15.85
C PRO A 188 37.69 -11.63 15.19
N SER A 189 38.52 -12.32 15.96
CA SER A 189 39.60 -13.19 15.48
C SER A 189 39.15 -14.64 15.26
N SER A 190 37.93 -14.99 15.66
CA SER A 190 37.40 -16.34 15.57
C SER A 190 37.12 -16.76 14.12
N SER A 191 37.51 -17.99 13.77
CA SER A 191 37.18 -18.59 12.48
C SER A 191 35.67 -18.83 12.29
N TYR A 192 34.87 -18.82 13.37
CA TYR A 192 33.43 -19.06 13.28
C TYR A 192 32.68 -18.00 12.47
N LEU A 193 33.20 -16.78 12.38
CA LEU A 193 32.65 -15.68 11.57
C LEU A 193 32.52 -16.05 10.08
N TRP A 194 33.43 -16.91 9.58
CA TRP A 194 33.35 -17.41 8.20
C TRP A 194 32.11 -18.25 7.92
N THR A 195 31.48 -18.81 8.96
CA THR A 195 30.21 -19.54 8.81
C THR A 195 29.11 -18.61 8.33
N HIS A 196 28.99 -17.41 8.90
CA HIS A 196 27.99 -16.42 8.50
C HIS A 196 28.23 -15.93 7.08
N VAL A 197 29.49 -15.65 6.72
CA VAL A 197 29.87 -15.26 5.35
C VAL A 197 29.53 -16.36 4.35
N THR A 198 29.88 -17.61 4.68
CA THR A 198 29.61 -18.76 3.81
C THR A 198 28.11 -18.99 3.66
N LEU A 199 27.34 -18.96 4.74
CA LEU A 199 25.88 -19.12 4.70
C LEU A 199 25.21 -17.99 3.92
N ALA A 200 25.63 -16.73 4.12
CA ALA A 200 25.11 -15.59 3.35
C ALA A 200 25.35 -15.77 1.84
N ILE A 201 26.56 -16.22 1.46
CA ILE A 201 26.88 -16.53 0.06
C ILE A 201 26.03 -17.70 -0.46
N LEU A 202 25.73 -18.72 0.35
CA LEU A 202 24.90 -19.87 -0.03
C LEU A 202 23.40 -19.55 -0.11
N TYR A 203 22.92 -18.59 0.67
CA TYR A 203 21.53 -18.16 0.67
C TYR A 203 21.12 -17.42 -0.61
N LEU A 204 22.07 -16.76 -1.29
CA LEU A 204 21.85 -16.11 -2.57
C LEU A 204 21.49 -17.11 -3.70
N PRO A 205 22.32 -18.12 -4.04
CA PRO A 205 21.98 -19.10 -5.06
C PRO A 205 20.76 -19.94 -4.66
N LEU A 206 20.56 -20.23 -3.37
CA LEU A 206 19.33 -20.87 -2.89
C LEU A 206 18.09 -20.04 -3.23
N GLY A 207 18.14 -18.74 -2.96
CA GLY A 207 17.08 -17.80 -3.34
C GLY A 207 16.85 -17.78 -4.85
N ILE A 208 17.92 -17.73 -5.65
CA ILE A 208 17.84 -17.78 -7.12
C ILE A 208 17.20 -19.09 -7.60
N ILE A 209 17.56 -20.25 -7.04
CA ILE A 209 17.00 -21.56 -7.44
C ILE A 209 15.50 -21.62 -7.15
N ILE A 210 15.07 -21.20 -5.96
CA ILE A 210 13.65 -21.19 -5.57
C ILE A 210 12.86 -20.20 -6.44
N MET A 211 13.39 -18.99 -6.65
CA MET A 211 12.73 -17.98 -7.48
C MET A 211 12.73 -18.36 -8.96
N ARG A 212 13.77 -19.06 -9.45
CA ARG A 212 13.78 -19.61 -10.81
C ARG A 212 12.73 -20.70 -10.98
N ARG A 213 12.56 -21.59 -10.00
CA ARG A 213 11.49 -22.59 -10.02
C ARG A 213 10.11 -21.93 -10.09
N PHE A 214 9.90 -20.86 -9.32
CA PHE A 214 8.69 -20.03 -9.43
C PHE A 214 8.54 -19.45 -10.84
N SER A 215 9.56 -18.74 -11.34
CA SER A 215 9.55 -18.05 -12.63
C SER A 215 9.27 -18.99 -13.81
N VAL A 216 9.87 -20.19 -13.83
CA VAL A 216 9.61 -21.20 -14.88
C VAL A 216 8.19 -21.77 -14.82
N THR A 217 7.57 -21.76 -13.64
CA THR A 217 6.18 -22.20 -13.44
C THR A 217 5.18 -21.12 -13.88
N ILE A 218 5.61 -19.86 -13.98
CA ILE A 218 4.79 -18.79 -14.55
C ILE A 218 4.69 -19.04 -16.05
N LYS A 219 3.56 -19.60 -16.47
CA LYS A 219 3.14 -19.54 -17.86
C LYS A 219 2.76 -18.08 -18.14
N PHE A 220 3.74 -17.25 -18.49
CA PHE A 220 3.43 -16.06 -19.25
C PHE A 220 2.90 -16.58 -20.58
N ASP A 221 1.58 -16.58 -20.75
CA ASP A 221 1.05 -16.70 -22.10
C ASP A 221 1.43 -15.38 -22.76
N GLU A 222 2.63 -15.32 -23.35
CA GLU A 222 3.08 -14.22 -24.22
C GLU A 222 1.99 -13.91 -25.26
N ARG A 223 1.20 -14.94 -25.57
CA ARG A 223 -0.04 -14.88 -26.32
C ARG A 223 -1.01 -13.81 -25.79
N ASP A 224 -1.31 -13.67 -24.50
CA ASP A 224 -2.35 -12.73 -24.08
C ASP A 224 -2.01 -11.25 -24.36
N THR A 225 -0.73 -10.88 -24.42
CA THR A 225 -0.30 -9.51 -24.80
C THR A 225 0.03 -9.39 -26.29
N SER A 226 0.56 -10.45 -26.93
CA SER A 226 0.96 -10.45 -28.35
C SER A 226 -0.09 -11.02 -29.32
N VAL A 227 -1.23 -11.53 -28.82
CA VAL A 227 -2.35 -12.13 -29.59
C VAL A 227 -3.57 -11.21 -29.57
N SER A 228 -3.41 -9.97 -29.11
CA SER A 228 -4.45 -8.97 -29.32
C SER A 228 -4.59 -8.72 -30.82
N ARG A 229 -5.80 -8.97 -31.33
CA ARG A 229 -6.19 -8.59 -32.69
C ARG A 229 -6.26 -7.07 -32.88
N THR A 230 -6.19 -6.32 -31.79
CA THR A 230 -6.33 -4.87 -31.77
C THR A 230 -4.97 -4.20 -31.54
N LEU A 231 -4.60 -3.31 -32.45
CA LEU A 231 -3.39 -2.50 -32.36
C LEU A 231 -3.74 -1.09 -31.87
N MET A 232 -2.93 -0.56 -30.95
CA MET A 232 -2.95 0.84 -30.56
C MET A 232 -1.84 1.57 -31.34
N ILE A 233 -2.25 2.50 -32.18
CA ILE A 233 -1.36 3.34 -32.99
C ILE A 233 -1.33 4.74 -32.38
N THR A 234 -0.14 5.24 -32.11
CA THR A 234 0.11 6.57 -31.55
C THR A 234 0.97 7.39 -32.51
N HIS A 235 1.05 8.71 -32.26
CA HIS A 235 1.77 9.68 -33.10
C HIS A 235 1.18 9.88 -34.51
N ILE A 236 -0.13 9.66 -34.67
CA ILE A 236 -0.83 10.05 -35.89
C ILE A 236 -1.01 11.58 -35.87
N PRO A 237 -0.67 12.33 -36.93
CA PRO A 237 -0.88 13.77 -36.98
C PRO A 237 -2.35 14.13 -36.72
N SER A 238 -2.64 14.82 -35.61
CA SER A 238 -4.03 15.06 -35.16
C SER A 238 -4.92 15.81 -36.17
N LYS A 239 -4.32 16.56 -37.10
CA LYS A 239 -5.04 17.29 -38.16
C LYS A 239 -5.55 16.37 -39.27
N ASP A 240 -4.83 15.29 -39.54
CA ASP A 240 -5.12 14.33 -40.62
C ASP A 240 -5.63 12.99 -40.07
N CYS A 241 -5.77 12.88 -38.74
CA CYS A 241 -6.25 11.72 -38.02
C CYS A 241 -7.77 11.57 -38.19
N ASP A 242 -8.19 11.12 -39.37
CA ASP A 242 -9.58 10.81 -39.69
C ASP A 242 -9.75 9.32 -39.97
N SER A 243 -10.91 8.79 -39.59
CA SER A 243 -11.25 7.37 -39.80
C SER A 243 -11.23 7.02 -41.29
N ALA A 244 -11.69 7.91 -42.18
CA ALA A 244 -11.70 7.65 -43.61
C ALA A 244 -10.28 7.56 -44.22
N ASN A 245 -9.36 8.42 -43.78
CA ASN A 245 -7.97 8.39 -44.22
C ASN A 245 -7.24 7.15 -43.70
N LEU A 246 -7.48 6.74 -42.44
CA LEU A 246 -6.94 5.50 -41.90
C LEU A 246 -7.46 4.28 -42.66
N HIS A 247 -8.78 4.19 -42.88
CA HIS A 247 -9.37 3.12 -43.69
C HIS A 247 -8.75 3.05 -45.09
N ARG A 248 -8.54 4.20 -45.75
CA ARG A 248 -7.88 4.26 -47.06
C ARG A 248 -6.43 3.79 -46.99
N HIS A 249 -5.68 4.23 -45.98
CA HIS A 249 -4.28 3.81 -45.79
C HIS A 249 -4.16 2.31 -45.68
N PHE A 250 -4.89 1.68 -44.75
CA PHE A 250 -4.76 0.24 -44.55
C PHE A 250 -5.31 -0.58 -45.72
N ARG A 251 -6.35 -0.13 -46.41
CA ARG A 251 -6.83 -0.81 -47.63
C ARG A 251 -5.79 -0.84 -48.74
N GLU A 252 -5.02 0.23 -48.90
CA GLU A 252 -4.01 0.36 -49.95
C GLU A 252 -2.65 -0.23 -49.54
N ALA A 253 -2.22 0.00 -48.30
CA ALA A 253 -0.95 -0.46 -47.75
C ALA A 253 -0.96 -1.95 -47.39
N TYR A 254 -2.14 -2.48 -47.02
CA TYR A 254 -2.34 -3.84 -46.51
C TYR A 254 -3.58 -4.51 -47.14
N PRO A 255 -3.61 -4.71 -48.48
CA PRO A 255 -4.82 -5.15 -49.18
C PRO A 255 -5.24 -6.59 -48.83
N GLU A 256 -4.31 -7.46 -48.46
CA GLU A 256 -4.59 -8.81 -47.98
C GLU A 256 -5.15 -8.87 -46.54
N MET A 257 -5.30 -7.74 -45.84
CA MET A 257 -5.66 -7.69 -44.42
C MET A 257 -7.03 -7.06 -44.24
N GLU A 258 -7.93 -7.77 -43.58
CA GLU A 258 -9.28 -7.28 -43.29
C GLU A 258 -9.31 -6.58 -41.92
N ILE A 259 -9.76 -5.32 -41.93
CA ILE A 259 -9.99 -4.53 -40.72
C ILE A 259 -11.45 -4.68 -40.32
N GLN A 260 -11.66 -5.06 -39.06
CA GLN A 260 -12.99 -5.16 -38.48
C GLN A 260 -13.52 -3.79 -38.04
N ASP A 261 -12.68 -2.99 -37.37
CA ASP A 261 -13.08 -1.69 -36.84
C ASP A 261 -11.87 -0.75 -36.62
N ILE A 262 -12.12 0.56 -36.73
CA ILE A 262 -11.15 1.62 -36.41
C ILE A 262 -11.81 2.63 -35.48
N GLN A 263 -11.32 2.67 -34.23
CA GLN A 263 -11.81 3.58 -33.20
C GLN A 263 -10.76 4.64 -32.87
N LEU A 264 -11.12 5.91 -33.04
CA LEU A 264 -10.25 7.04 -32.68
C LEU A 264 -10.34 7.34 -31.18
N ALA A 265 -9.23 7.75 -30.58
CA ALA A 265 -9.21 8.25 -29.20
C ALA A 265 -9.39 9.77 -29.15
N TYR A 266 -10.16 10.22 -28.15
CA TYR A 266 -10.52 11.61 -27.94
C TYR A 266 -10.16 12.07 -26.53
N ASN A 267 -10.05 13.38 -26.33
CA ASN A 267 -9.86 13.93 -25.01
C ASN A 267 -11.16 13.85 -24.19
N ILE A 268 -11.24 12.88 -23.29
CA ILE A 268 -12.39 12.69 -22.40
C ILE A 268 -12.17 13.23 -20.98
N SER A 269 -11.02 13.87 -20.68
CA SER A 269 -10.67 14.26 -19.31
C SER A 269 -11.75 15.12 -18.63
N ARG A 270 -12.22 16.17 -19.32
CA ARG A 270 -13.27 17.06 -18.81
C ARG A 270 -14.65 16.38 -18.77
N VAL A 271 -14.96 15.56 -19.78
CA VAL A 271 -16.22 14.81 -19.84
C VAL A 271 -16.31 13.82 -18.68
N SER A 272 -15.21 13.09 -18.38
CA SER A 272 -15.11 12.16 -17.24
C SER A 272 -15.34 12.87 -15.90
N VAL A 273 -14.77 14.07 -15.72
CA VAL A 273 -14.99 14.87 -14.49
C VAL A 273 -16.45 15.32 -14.36
N LEU A 274 -17.04 15.88 -15.42
CA LEU A 274 -18.43 16.33 -15.41
C LEU A 274 -19.42 15.18 -15.23
N ASP A 275 -19.17 14.02 -15.85
CA ASP A 275 -20.02 12.85 -15.70
C ASP A 275 -19.93 12.25 -14.29
N LYS A 276 -18.74 12.26 -13.67
CA LYS A 276 -18.58 11.91 -12.25
C LYS A 276 -19.32 12.87 -11.32
N GLU A 277 -19.35 14.16 -11.64
CA GLU A 277 -20.12 15.15 -10.88
C GLU A 277 -21.63 14.93 -11.06
N ARG A 278 -22.08 14.67 -12.29
CA ARG A 278 -23.46 14.32 -12.62
C ARG A 278 -23.91 13.08 -11.84
N GLU A 279 -23.08 12.04 -11.80
CA GLU A 279 -23.40 10.82 -11.05
C GLU A 279 -23.52 11.09 -9.55
N LYS A 280 -22.66 11.93 -8.96
CA LYS A 280 -22.80 12.33 -7.54
C LYS A 280 -24.13 13.03 -7.27
N VAL A 281 -24.53 13.96 -8.14
CA VAL A 281 -25.81 14.66 -8.05
C VAL A 281 -26.98 13.69 -8.20
N TYR A 282 -26.90 12.77 -9.16
CA TYR A 282 -27.90 11.73 -9.35
C TYR A 282 -28.04 10.81 -8.13
N GLN A 283 -26.93 10.39 -7.52
CA GLN A 283 -26.96 9.60 -6.27
C GLN A 283 -27.53 10.40 -5.10
N ALA A 284 -27.23 11.70 -5.00
CA ALA A 284 -27.80 12.56 -3.97
C ALA A 284 -29.33 12.73 -4.14
N LYS A 285 -29.80 12.87 -5.38
CA LYS A 285 -31.23 12.90 -5.72
C LYS A 285 -31.93 11.60 -5.32
N LEU A 286 -31.38 10.45 -5.71
CA LEU A 286 -31.93 9.13 -5.34
C LEU A 286 -32.04 8.97 -3.82
N TYR A 287 -31.06 9.45 -3.07
CA TYR A 287 -31.13 9.46 -1.61
C TYR A 287 -32.30 10.30 -1.09
N CYS A 288 -32.48 11.53 -1.61
CA CYS A 288 -33.59 12.38 -1.21
C CYS A 288 -34.96 11.78 -1.57
N GLU A 289 -35.10 11.17 -2.75
CA GLU A 289 -36.32 10.48 -3.17
C GLU A 289 -36.62 9.26 -2.29
N SER A 290 -35.62 8.43 -1.98
CA SER A 290 -35.74 7.32 -1.04
C SER A 290 -36.14 7.80 0.37
N TYR A 291 -35.55 8.90 0.83
CA TYR A 291 -35.88 9.50 2.12
C TYR A 291 -37.35 9.92 2.19
N VAL A 292 -37.87 10.57 1.15
CA VAL A 292 -39.29 10.92 1.03
C VAL A 292 -40.17 9.68 1.02
N LYS A 293 -39.80 8.63 0.28
CA LYS A 293 -40.55 7.36 0.23
C LYS A 293 -40.67 6.71 1.62
N ASN A 294 -39.60 6.78 2.44
CA ASN A 294 -39.54 6.11 3.75
C ASN A 294 -40.16 6.93 4.89
N THR A 295 -39.98 8.25 4.87
CA THR A 295 -40.37 9.12 6.00
C THR A 295 -41.57 10.02 5.68
N GLY A 296 -41.91 10.19 4.41
CA GLY A 296 -42.92 11.13 3.93
C GLY A 296 -42.48 12.60 3.96
N MET A 297 -41.26 12.90 4.40
CA MET A 297 -40.76 14.28 4.54
C MET A 297 -39.77 14.62 3.43
N ARG A 298 -39.89 15.84 2.89
CA ARG A 298 -38.91 16.42 1.96
C ARG A 298 -37.73 17.03 2.71
N LEU A 299 -36.54 16.85 2.15
CA LEU A 299 -35.30 17.38 2.71
C LEU A 299 -35.02 18.76 2.13
N ASP A 300 -34.78 19.70 3.03
CA ASP A 300 -34.25 21.01 2.68
C ASP A 300 -32.73 20.98 2.74
N MET A 301 -32.08 21.68 1.83
CA MET A 301 -30.63 21.81 1.82
C MET A 301 -30.17 23.24 1.53
N ARG A 302 -28.87 23.47 1.76
CA ARG A 302 -28.22 24.76 1.51
C ARG A 302 -27.14 24.58 0.44
N PRO A 303 -27.26 25.18 -0.75
CA PRO A 303 -26.34 24.97 -1.87
C PRO A 303 -25.07 25.83 -1.73
N TYR A 304 -24.45 25.81 -0.54
CA TYR A 304 -23.23 26.55 -0.25
C TYR A 304 -22.18 25.60 0.34
N ALA A 305 -20.91 25.79 0.00
CA ALA A 305 -19.81 24.96 0.51
C ALA A 305 -19.73 24.94 2.05
N CYS A 306 -20.19 26.01 2.70
CA CYS A 306 -20.25 26.13 4.15
C CYS A 306 -21.58 25.65 4.77
N GLY A 307 -22.55 25.23 3.95
CA GLY A 307 -23.94 24.99 4.37
C GLY A 307 -24.12 23.92 5.46
N ASN A 308 -23.19 22.96 5.54
CA ASN A 308 -23.22 21.86 6.51
C ASN A 308 -22.27 22.05 7.71
N ILE A 309 -21.33 22.99 7.63
CA ILE A 309 -20.24 23.17 8.61
C ILE A 309 -20.38 24.50 9.36
N CYS A 310 -21.00 25.49 8.74
CA CYS A 310 -21.13 26.82 9.29
C CYS A 310 -22.34 26.94 10.21
N GLY A 311 -22.12 26.83 11.53
CA GLY A 311 -23.15 27.12 12.54
C GLY A 311 -23.66 28.57 12.50
N VAL A 312 -22.98 29.48 11.77
CA VAL A 312 -23.42 30.86 11.56
C VAL A 312 -24.61 30.93 10.61
N CYS A 313 -24.73 30.01 9.64
CA CYS A 313 -25.83 30.02 8.69
C CYS A 313 -27.19 29.67 9.33
N ASP A 314 -27.21 28.95 10.45
CA ASP A 314 -28.43 28.71 11.25
C ASP A 314 -28.88 29.94 12.02
N VAL A 315 -27.93 30.76 12.48
CA VAL A 315 -28.20 32.00 13.23
C VAL A 315 -28.68 33.12 12.30
N PHE A 316 -28.17 33.18 11.08
CA PHE A 316 -28.48 34.24 10.11
C PHE A 316 -29.62 33.89 9.14
N GLY A 317 -30.27 32.73 9.29
CA GLY A 317 -31.48 32.38 8.52
C GLY A 317 -31.24 32.29 7.01
N CYS A 318 -30.13 31.67 6.59
CA CYS A 318 -29.84 31.52 5.15
C CYS A 318 -30.96 30.74 4.44
N PRO A 319 -31.36 31.15 3.21
CA PRO A 319 -32.44 30.50 2.49
C PRO A 319 -32.08 29.03 2.21
N THR A 320 -33.01 28.15 2.54
CA THR A 320 -32.98 26.73 2.18
C THR A 320 -33.73 26.50 0.88
N VAL A 321 -33.34 25.46 0.14
CA VAL A 321 -34.00 25.03 -1.09
C VAL A 321 -34.39 23.56 -0.97
N ASP A 322 -35.45 23.15 -1.66
CA ASP A 322 -35.83 21.75 -1.75
C ASP A 322 -34.71 20.96 -2.43
N ALA A 323 -34.21 19.91 -1.75
CA ALA A 323 -33.07 19.16 -2.24
C ALA A 323 -33.38 18.39 -3.53
N ILE A 324 -34.61 17.89 -3.69
CA ILE A 324 -34.99 17.12 -4.90
C ILE A 324 -35.07 18.05 -6.10
N GLU A 325 -35.71 19.21 -5.95
CA GLU A 325 -35.80 20.21 -7.01
C GLU A 325 -34.42 20.69 -7.44
N TYR A 326 -33.57 21.06 -6.48
CA TYR A 326 -32.19 21.49 -6.78
C TYR A 326 -31.40 20.41 -7.50
N TYR A 327 -31.37 19.16 -6.99
CA TYR A 327 -30.58 18.11 -7.62
C TYR A 327 -31.15 17.71 -8.98
N THR A 328 -32.46 17.86 -9.21
CA THR A 328 -33.06 17.64 -10.53
C THR A 328 -32.62 18.71 -11.53
N GLU A 329 -32.59 19.98 -11.14
CA GLU A 329 -32.09 21.07 -11.97
C GLU A 329 -30.58 20.94 -12.25
N GLU A 330 -29.79 20.63 -11.23
CA GLU A 330 -28.35 20.41 -11.37
C GLU A 330 -28.02 19.21 -12.24
N GLU A 331 -28.74 18.09 -12.10
CA GLU A 331 -28.58 16.93 -12.96
C GLU A 331 -28.81 17.31 -14.44
N ALA A 332 -29.86 18.07 -14.72
CA ALA A 332 -30.16 18.55 -16.07
C ALA A 332 -29.08 19.51 -16.59
N ARG A 333 -28.59 20.43 -15.76
CA ARG A 333 -27.50 21.36 -16.10
C ARG A 333 -26.22 20.61 -16.44
N LEU A 334 -25.80 19.67 -15.60
CA LEU A 334 -24.60 18.86 -15.80
C LEU A 334 -24.73 17.95 -17.02
N ARG A 335 -25.91 17.35 -17.24
CA ARG A 335 -26.18 16.55 -18.43
C ARG A 335 -25.98 17.34 -19.72
N ASN A 336 -26.52 18.56 -19.78
CA ASN A 336 -26.34 19.45 -20.93
C ASN A 336 -24.86 19.81 -21.15
N GLN A 337 -24.10 20.06 -20.08
CA GLN A 337 -22.67 20.32 -20.19
C GLN A 337 -21.87 19.10 -20.67
N VAL A 338 -22.20 17.90 -20.16
CA VAL A 338 -21.61 16.64 -20.62
C VAL A 338 -21.85 16.45 -22.12
N ASP A 339 -23.09 16.63 -22.58
CA ASP A 339 -23.45 16.47 -23.99
C ASP A 339 -22.73 17.49 -24.89
N GLN A 340 -22.63 18.76 -24.44
CA GLN A 340 -21.90 19.81 -25.14
C GLN A 340 -20.40 19.52 -25.24
N GLU A 341 -19.76 19.15 -24.13
CA GLU A 341 -18.34 18.83 -24.09
C GLU A 341 -18.03 17.55 -24.87
N ARG A 342 -18.92 16.55 -24.83
CA ARG A 342 -18.80 15.33 -25.65
C ARG A 342 -18.83 15.66 -27.14
N ALA A 343 -19.79 16.48 -27.57
CA ALA A 343 -19.88 16.92 -28.97
C ALA A 343 -18.66 17.76 -29.41
N SER A 344 -18.06 18.52 -28.50
CA SER A 344 -16.82 19.27 -28.73
C SER A 344 -15.60 18.35 -28.85
N ALA A 345 -15.46 17.38 -27.93
CA ALA A 345 -14.34 16.44 -27.88
C ALA A 345 -14.24 15.57 -29.14
N LEU A 346 -15.37 15.13 -29.68
CA LEU A 346 -15.42 14.32 -30.91
C LEU A 346 -14.87 15.04 -32.15
N LYS A 347 -14.77 16.37 -32.14
CA LYS A 347 -14.22 17.15 -33.27
C LYS A 347 -12.70 17.13 -33.35
N LYS A 348 -12.01 16.76 -32.27
CA LYS A 348 -10.55 16.85 -32.17
C LYS A 348 -9.95 15.53 -31.67
N PRO A 349 -9.59 14.61 -32.57
CA PRO A 349 -8.94 13.36 -32.22
C PRO A 349 -7.52 13.61 -31.67
N LEU A 350 -7.06 12.74 -30.77
CA LEU A 350 -5.78 12.89 -30.08
C LEU A 350 -4.56 12.53 -30.95
N GLY A 351 -4.77 11.92 -32.12
CA GLY A 351 -3.69 11.29 -32.88
C GLY A 351 -3.36 9.87 -32.40
N ILE A 352 -4.34 9.23 -31.77
CA ILE A 352 -4.28 7.84 -31.31
C ILE A 352 -5.49 7.11 -31.90
N ALA A 353 -5.25 5.91 -32.46
CA ALA A 353 -6.29 5.06 -33.03
C ALA A 353 -6.12 3.62 -32.56
N PHE A 354 -7.25 2.95 -32.31
CA PHE A 354 -7.32 1.52 -32.04
C PHE A 354 -7.87 0.83 -33.29
N ILE A 355 -7.13 -0.15 -33.80
CA ILE A 355 -7.45 -0.84 -35.05
C ILE A 355 -7.63 -2.31 -34.75
N THR A 356 -8.83 -2.82 -34.94
CA THR A 356 -9.16 -4.22 -34.71
C THR A 356 -9.14 -4.97 -36.03
N LEU A 357 -8.32 -6.01 -36.11
CA LEU A 357 -8.13 -6.84 -37.29
C LEU A 357 -8.88 -8.17 -37.13
N THR A 358 -9.20 -8.83 -38.26
CA THR A 358 -9.85 -10.15 -38.23
C THR A 358 -8.92 -11.26 -37.72
N SER A 359 -7.61 -11.15 -38.02
CA SER A 359 -6.58 -12.15 -37.70
C SER A 359 -5.49 -11.56 -36.79
N VAL A 360 -4.92 -12.42 -35.94
CA VAL A 360 -3.81 -12.06 -35.04
C VAL A 360 -2.49 -11.97 -35.79
N GLU A 361 -2.32 -12.86 -36.77
CA GLU A 361 -1.17 -12.86 -37.68
C GLU A 361 -1.11 -11.54 -38.44
N ALA A 362 -2.29 -11.00 -38.80
CA ALA A 362 -2.40 -9.68 -39.39
C ALA A 362 -1.92 -8.56 -38.43
N ALA A 363 -2.38 -8.55 -37.19
CA ALA A 363 -1.91 -7.58 -36.21
C ALA A 363 -0.39 -7.66 -36.00
N SER A 364 0.15 -8.89 -35.93
CA SER A 364 1.58 -9.14 -35.76
C SER A 364 2.42 -8.63 -36.93
N LYS A 365 1.94 -8.80 -38.17
CA LYS A 365 2.64 -8.29 -39.37
C LYS A 365 2.74 -6.76 -39.35
N ILE A 366 1.62 -6.07 -39.09
CA ILE A 366 1.60 -4.59 -39.01
C ILE A 366 2.52 -4.09 -37.89
N TYR A 367 2.52 -4.77 -36.75
CA TYR A 367 3.40 -4.45 -35.63
C TYR A 367 4.89 -4.58 -36.02
N GLU A 368 5.30 -5.68 -36.66
CA GLU A 368 6.69 -5.89 -37.06
C GLU A 368 7.15 -4.91 -38.16
N ASP A 369 6.25 -4.51 -39.08
CA ASP A 369 6.55 -3.50 -40.11
C ASP A 369 6.84 -2.11 -39.52
N HIS A 370 6.20 -1.76 -38.39
CA HIS A 370 6.37 -0.49 -37.70
C HIS A 370 7.42 -0.55 -36.58
N LYS A 371 8.03 -1.70 -36.35
CA LYS A 371 9.04 -1.89 -35.32
C LYS A 371 10.35 -1.19 -35.72
N PRO A 372 10.90 -0.32 -34.87
CA PRO A 372 12.15 0.38 -35.19
C PRO A 372 13.29 -0.63 -35.30
N SER A 373 13.85 -0.76 -36.50
CA SER A 373 14.96 -1.67 -36.79
C SER A 373 16.27 -0.89 -36.91
N TYR A 374 17.30 -1.30 -36.17
CA TYR A 374 18.66 -0.73 -36.23
C TYR A 374 19.29 -0.77 -37.64
N LYS A 375 18.72 -1.57 -38.56
CA LYS A 375 19.22 -1.73 -39.93
C LYS A 375 18.51 -0.85 -40.98
N CYS A 376 17.72 0.15 -40.57
CA CYS A 376 16.97 1.03 -41.49
C CYS A 376 16.09 0.26 -42.52
N SER A 377 15.73 -1.00 -42.23
CA SER A 377 15.17 -1.92 -43.22
C SER A 377 13.66 -2.02 -43.18
N ASN A 378 13.02 -1.67 -42.06
CA ASN A 378 11.57 -1.76 -41.93
C ASN A 378 11.00 -0.36 -42.16
N ASN A 379 10.54 -0.13 -43.38
CA ASN A 379 9.66 0.99 -43.67
C ASN A 379 8.25 0.43 -43.86
N PRO A 380 7.24 0.97 -43.18
CA PRO A 380 5.88 0.52 -43.38
C PRO A 380 5.44 0.78 -44.83
N PRO A 381 4.58 -0.08 -45.40
CA PRO A 381 4.06 0.11 -46.74
C PRO A 381 3.36 1.48 -46.90
N THR A 382 3.55 2.09 -48.05
CA THR A 382 3.01 3.41 -48.35
C THR A 382 1.66 3.32 -49.08
N SER A 383 0.84 4.35 -48.89
CA SER A 383 -0.47 4.56 -49.51
C SER A 383 -0.59 5.98 -50.08
N SER A 384 -1.66 6.26 -50.82
CA SER A 384 -2.00 7.58 -51.36
C SER A 384 -2.04 8.69 -50.30
N VAL A 385 -2.39 8.36 -49.05
CA VAL A 385 -2.52 9.28 -47.92
C VAL A 385 -1.29 9.31 -47.00
N SER A 386 -0.22 8.59 -47.35
CA SER A 386 0.96 8.47 -46.49
C SER A 386 1.73 9.77 -46.28
N CYS A 387 1.64 10.72 -47.20
CA CYS A 387 2.21 12.06 -47.03
C CYS A 387 1.53 12.86 -45.90
N HIS A 388 0.23 12.66 -45.70
CA HIS A 388 -0.57 13.28 -44.64
C HIS A 388 -0.39 12.54 -43.31
N LEU A 389 -0.55 11.22 -43.35
CA LEU A 389 -0.57 10.37 -42.15
C LEU A 389 0.81 10.10 -41.55
N LYS A 390 1.87 10.17 -42.38
CA LYS A 390 3.26 9.89 -42.02
C LYS A 390 3.44 8.56 -41.24
N PRO A 391 3.07 7.39 -41.82
CA PRO A 391 3.12 6.10 -41.12
C PRO A 391 4.48 5.73 -40.53
N HIS A 392 5.58 6.19 -41.12
CA HIS A 392 6.94 5.99 -40.62
C HIS A 392 7.20 6.58 -39.22
N ASN A 393 6.40 7.54 -38.75
CA ASN A 393 6.52 8.13 -37.41
C ASN A 393 5.56 7.49 -36.40
N TRP A 394 4.72 6.55 -36.83
CA TRP A 394 3.77 5.91 -35.94
C TRP A 394 4.48 4.99 -34.97
N HIS A 395 4.00 4.99 -33.74
CA HIS A 395 4.38 3.97 -32.77
C HIS A 395 3.20 3.03 -32.59
N VAL A 396 3.41 1.77 -32.99
CA VAL A 396 2.42 0.71 -32.99
C VAL A 396 2.75 -0.27 -31.87
N GLN A 397 1.75 -0.55 -31.04
CA GLN A 397 1.83 -1.57 -30.00
C GLN A 397 0.52 -2.35 -29.94
N PHE A 398 0.54 -3.56 -29.39
CA PHE A 398 -0.70 -4.28 -29.10
C PHE A 398 -1.52 -3.50 -28.07
N ALA A 399 -2.83 -3.37 -28.33
CA ALA A 399 -3.70 -2.64 -27.42
C ALA A 399 -3.88 -3.43 -26.12
N PRO A 400 -3.73 -2.79 -24.94
CA PRO A 400 -4.09 -3.42 -23.67
C PRO A 400 -5.60 -3.66 -23.60
N SER A 401 -6.04 -4.46 -22.62
CA SER A 401 -7.46 -4.60 -22.32
C SER A 401 -8.09 -3.22 -22.06
N PRO A 402 -9.32 -2.93 -22.53
CA PRO A 402 -9.98 -1.64 -22.33
C PRO A 402 -10.08 -1.18 -20.87
N LYS A 403 -10.07 -2.13 -19.92
CA LYS A 403 -10.11 -1.87 -18.47
C LYS A 403 -8.75 -1.43 -17.91
N ASP A 404 -7.66 -1.80 -18.56
CA ASP A 404 -6.29 -1.48 -18.15
C ASP A 404 -5.79 -0.15 -18.76
N ILE A 405 -6.55 0.40 -19.72
CA ILE A 405 -6.28 1.70 -20.33
C ILE A 405 -6.78 2.81 -19.42
N TYR A 406 -5.84 3.64 -18.94
CA TYR A 406 -6.17 4.90 -18.28
C TYR A 406 -6.51 5.97 -19.32
N TRP A 407 -7.76 6.02 -19.74
CA TRP A 407 -8.25 6.87 -20.84
C TRP A 407 -7.96 8.36 -20.66
N GLU A 408 -8.04 8.90 -19.43
CA GLU A 408 -7.77 10.31 -19.16
C GLU A 408 -6.30 10.67 -19.44
N ASN A 409 -5.38 9.72 -19.24
CA ASN A 409 -3.95 9.93 -19.43
C ASN A 409 -3.54 9.95 -20.91
N LEU A 410 -4.37 9.43 -21.83
CA LEU A 410 -4.10 9.46 -23.28
C LEU A 410 -4.01 10.89 -23.82
N SER A 411 -4.68 11.85 -23.18
CA SER A 411 -4.70 13.25 -23.59
C SER A 411 -3.46 14.05 -23.14
N VAL A 412 -2.62 13.46 -22.29
CA VAL A 412 -1.50 14.15 -21.66
C VAL A 412 -0.34 14.28 -22.64
N SER A 413 0.07 15.52 -22.91
CA SER A 413 1.27 15.78 -23.72
C SER A 413 2.54 15.25 -23.05
N SER A 414 3.48 14.73 -23.83
CA SER A 414 4.73 14.13 -23.33
C SER A 414 5.53 15.09 -22.44
N ASN A 415 5.63 16.37 -22.81
CA ASN A 415 6.36 17.37 -22.02
C ASN A 415 5.75 17.57 -20.63
N TYR A 416 4.42 17.65 -20.56
CA TYR A 416 3.72 17.78 -19.28
C TYR A 416 3.89 16.52 -18.42
N TRP A 417 3.90 15.34 -19.05
CA TRP A 417 4.18 14.09 -18.35
C TRP A 417 5.56 14.09 -17.69
N TYR A 418 6.62 14.51 -18.40
CA TYR A 418 7.97 14.60 -17.82
C TYR A 418 8.04 15.57 -16.65
N ILE A 419 7.41 16.75 -16.76
CA ILE A 419 7.37 17.73 -15.66
C ILE A 419 6.66 17.13 -14.45
N LYS A 420 5.49 16.50 -14.64
CA LYS A 420 4.74 15.84 -13.57
C LYS A 420 5.57 14.72 -12.93
N ALA A 421 6.27 13.92 -13.73
CA ALA A 421 7.14 12.86 -13.22
C ALA A 421 8.26 13.42 -12.35
N VAL A 422 8.95 14.49 -12.80
CA VAL A 422 10.00 15.14 -12.00
C VAL A 422 9.45 15.70 -10.69
N LEU A 423 8.31 16.38 -10.72
CA LEU A 423 7.69 16.95 -9.52
C LEU A 423 7.28 15.87 -8.51
N VAL A 424 6.63 14.79 -8.98
CA VAL A 424 6.20 13.69 -8.10
C VAL A 424 7.40 12.96 -7.52
N ASN A 425 8.44 12.68 -8.31
CA ASN A 425 9.65 12.03 -7.81
C ASN A 425 10.44 12.93 -6.84
N CYS A 426 10.48 14.24 -7.09
CA CYS A 426 11.08 15.20 -6.17
C CYS A 426 10.31 15.26 -4.85
N PHE A 427 8.97 15.32 -4.90
CA PHE A 427 8.14 15.26 -3.69
C PHE A 427 8.34 13.95 -2.94
N LEU A 428 8.34 12.80 -3.63
CA LEU A 428 8.60 11.50 -3.04
C LEU A 428 9.99 11.47 -2.38
N PHE A 429 11.01 12.02 -3.03
CA PHE A 429 12.35 12.14 -2.47
C PHE A 429 12.33 12.98 -1.19
N LEU A 430 11.70 14.15 -1.18
CA LEU A 430 11.58 14.99 0.02
C LEU A 430 10.86 14.24 1.15
N VAL A 431 9.73 13.60 0.84
CA VAL A 431 8.96 12.82 1.81
C VAL A 431 9.79 11.69 2.38
N LEU A 432 10.50 10.91 1.55
CA LEU A 432 11.34 9.80 2.04
C LEU A 432 12.55 10.32 2.83
N PHE A 433 13.20 11.39 2.38
CA PHE A 433 14.33 12.02 3.06
C PHE A 433 13.93 12.59 4.42
N PHE A 434 12.77 13.22 4.52
CA PHE A 434 12.27 13.72 5.79
C PHE A 434 11.62 12.62 6.65
N LEU A 435 11.01 11.57 6.08
CA LEU A 435 10.48 10.42 6.83
C LEU A 435 11.57 9.52 7.41
N THR A 436 12.80 9.55 6.88
CA THR A 436 13.94 8.98 7.61
C THR A 436 14.28 9.77 8.88
N THR A 437 13.88 11.04 8.96
CA THR A 437 14.11 11.89 10.15
C THR A 437 13.35 11.39 11.38
N PRO A 438 12.05 11.00 11.33
CA PRO A 438 11.38 10.30 12.42
C PRO A 438 12.13 9.07 12.95
N ALA A 439 12.75 8.24 12.09
CA ALA A 439 13.55 7.11 12.58
C ALA A 439 14.80 7.59 13.34
N ILE A 440 15.46 8.64 12.85
CA ILE A 440 16.58 9.30 13.54
C ILE A 440 16.10 9.95 14.85
N VAL A 441 14.93 10.59 14.85
CA VAL A 441 14.35 11.26 16.03
C VAL A 441 13.90 10.25 17.06
N VAL A 442 13.32 9.11 16.68
CA VAL A 442 12.99 8.02 17.61
C VAL A 442 14.27 7.47 18.23
N ASN A 443 15.30 7.21 17.44
CA ASN A 443 16.60 6.77 17.95
C ASN A 443 17.27 7.81 18.88
N PHE A 444 17.15 9.10 18.54
CA PHE A 444 17.62 10.21 19.37
C PHE A 444 16.80 10.36 20.67
N LEU A 445 15.49 10.16 20.62
CA LEU A 445 14.62 10.18 21.78
C LEU A 445 14.95 9.01 22.71
N ASP A 446 15.15 7.80 22.18
CA ASP A 446 15.55 6.62 22.96
C ASP A 446 16.88 6.87 23.69
N THR A 447 17.89 7.39 23.00
CA THR A 447 19.20 7.74 23.61
C THR A 447 19.08 8.83 24.67
N MET A 448 18.29 9.88 24.44
CA MET A 448 18.04 10.94 25.42
C MET A 448 17.26 10.45 26.65
N THR A 449 16.30 9.54 26.51
CA THR A 449 15.64 8.94 27.68
C THR A 449 16.60 8.10 28.52
N VAL A 450 17.54 7.39 27.88
CA VAL A 450 18.56 6.60 28.58
C VAL A 450 19.55 7.49 29.32
N GLU A 451 20.05 8.56 28.70
CA GLU A 451 20.96 9.52 29.35
C GLU A 451 20.30 10.23 30.54
N ASN A 452 19.04 10.66 30.39
CA ASN A 452 18.29 11.31 31.47
C ASN A 452 18.04 10.37 32.67
N GLU A 453 17.83 9.07 32.44
CA GLU A 453 17.69 8.10 33.54
C GLU A 453 19.05 7.78 34.19
N LEU A 454 20.15 7.80 33.42
CA LEU A 454 21.50 7.65 33.95
C LEU A 454 21.92 8.84 34.84
N GLU A 455 21.65 10.08 34.41
CA GLU A 455 21.91 11.29 35.21
C GLU A 455 21.05 11.32 36.49
N LYS A 456 19.79 10.88 36.42
CA LYS A 456 18.93 10.74 37.62
C LYS A 456 19.45 9.67 38.59
N MET A 457 20.06 8.60 38.08
CA MET A 457 20.67 7.57 38.93
C MET A 457 21.97 8.07 39.57
N VAL A 458 22.85 8.72 38.79
CA VAL A 458 24.12 9.29 39.29
C VAL A 458 23.87 10.43 40.29
N SER A 459 22.91 11.31 40.03
CA SER A 459 22.54 12.40 40.95
C SER A 459 21.92 11.88 42.25
N LYS A 460 21.11 10.82 42.21
CA LYS A 460 20.59 10.17 43.43
C LYS A 460 21.69 9.50 44.25
N VAL A 461 22.67 8.88 43.60
CA VAL A 461 23.84 8.29 44.28
C VAL A 461 24.70 9.39 44.92
N ASN A 462 24.97 10.48 44.21
CA ASN A 462 25.73 11.62 44.73
C ASN A 462 25.00 12.35 45.88
N ALA A 463 23.68 12.51 45.80
CA ALA A 463 22.88 13.11 46.88
C ALA A 463 22.89 12.26 48.17
N LEU A 464 22.97 10.93 48.03
CA LEU A 464 23.09 9.99 49.16
C LEU A 464 24.50 9.98 49.79
N ILE A 465 25.54 10.27 49.02
CA ILE A 465 26.93 10.32 49.51
C ILE A 465 27.25 11.67 50.20
N PHE A 466 26.59 12.77 49.80
CA PHE A 466 26.92 14.13 50.28
C PHE A 466 25.97 14.71 51.35
N MET A 467 24.91 14.03 51.79
CA MET A 467 24.11 14.48 52.95
C MET A 467 24.75 14.09 54.29
N ARG A 468 25.72 14.89 54.75
CA ARG A 468 26.08 15.01 56.18
C ARG A 468 25.54 16.34 56.71
N PRO A 469 24.61 16.37 57.68
CA PRO A 469 24.31 17.62 58.38
C PRO A 469 25.30 17.81 59.52
N ASN A 470 26.14 18.84 59.38
CA ASN A 470 26.77 19.52 60.51
C ASN A 470 25.75 20.53 61.07
N SER A 471 25.25 20.32 62.29
CA SER A 471 24.63 21.39 63.07
C SER A 471 24.63 21.09 64.59
N SER A 472 25.68 21.59 65.24
CA SER A 472 25.65 22.36 66.49
C SER A 472 24.55 22.07 67.54
N LEU A 473 24.92 21.38 68.63
CA LEU A 473 24.21 21.47 69.92
C LEU A 473 24.95 22.44 70.86
N ARG A 474 24.32 23.59 71.15
CA ARG A 474 24.62 24.47 72.29
C ARG A 474 23.30 24.99 72.84
N LEU A 475 23.01 24.67 74.11
CA LEU A 475 22.55 25.56 75.20
C LEU A 475 21.65 24.82 76.22
N TYR A 476 22.17 24.76 77.46
CA TYR A 476 21.53 24.91 78.78
C TYR A 476 20.09 24.44 79.02
N THR A 477 19.89 23.68 80.11
CA THR A 477 19.03 24.10 81.23
C THR A 477 19.35 23.37 82.55
N ASN A 478 19.47 24.19 83.59
CA ASN A 478 19.54 24.01 85.04
C ASN A 478 18.77 22.83 85.69
N GLY A 479 19.31 22.33 86.83
CA GLY A 479 18.54 21.64 87.87
C GLY A 479 17.52 22.58 88.56
N PRO A 480 16.62 22.10 89.46
CA PRO A 480 17.05 21.55 90.76
C PRO A 480 16.16 20.43 91.38
N LYS A 481 16.80 19.50 92.11
CA LYS A 481 16.52 19.04 93.49
C LYS A 481 17.14 17.68 93.75
#